data_AF-A0A948UIB6-F1
#
_entry.id   AF-A0A948UIB6-F1
#
_cell.length_a   1.000
_cell.length_b   1.000
_cell.length_c   1.000
_cell.angle_alpha   90.00
_cell.angle_beta   90.00
_cell.angle_gamma   90.00
#
_symmetry.space_group_name_H-M   'P 1'
#
loop_
_entity.id
_entity.type
_entity.pdbx_description
1 polymer ?
#
loop_
_entity_poly.entity_id
_entity_poly.type
_entity_poly.pdbx_seq_one_letter_code
_entity_poly.pdbx_strand_id
1 'polypeptide(L)'
;MMLCSIIAVNNEGFGNGVTATWIATDMKPGDEKTFGLEEVRLAKEIGSIEADHTEITCNYNVIEESPQTESDTDPNTNLDPDKMAKEMLITRCVYHDIVCIDCLTGIKWSGYNYTSGVCAGTNLGQSNDWKIEDKNGDGKISFYDLKNDKLDNLPAVQNSPPFSFKMGVKFSETAGNDFQGDIFDLTMIFRLNQDASQ
;
A
#
# COMPACT_ATOMS: atom_id res chain seq x y z
N MET A 1 8.94 -15.39 6.13
CA MET A 1 9.86 -14.37 5.58
C MET A 1 9.78 -14.46 4.07
N MET A 2 9.00 -13.59 3.43
CA MET A 2 8.98 -13.52 1.97
C MET A 2 10.11 -12.55 1.57
N LEU A 3 11.20 -13.11 1.01
CA LEU A 3 12.14 -12.30 0.25
C LEU A 3 11.43 -11.98 -1.08
N CYS A 4 11.01 -10.74 -1.28
CA CYS A 4 10.60 -10.30 -2.60
C CYS A 4 11.88 -9.92 -3.35
N SER A 5 12.42 -10.86 -4.11
CA SER A 5 13.49 -10.57 -5.06
C SER A 5 12.89 -9.87 -6.26
N ILE A 6 13.49 -8.75 -6.67
CA ILE A 6 13.11 -8.02 -7.88
C ILE A 6 13.24 -8.97 -9.07
N ILE A 7 12.13 -9.30 -9.72
CA ILE A 7 12.13 -10.02 -10.99
C ILE A 7 11.35 -9.18 -11.99
N ALA A 8 12.06 -8.71 -13.02
CA ALA A 8 11.50 -7.98 -14.14
C ALA A 8 10.42 -8.81 -14.85
N VAL A 9 9.23 -8.25 -14.99
CA VAL A 9 8.21 -8.72 -15.94
C VAL A 9 7.88 -7.60 -16.93
N ASN A 10 8.65 -7.63 -18.03
CA ASN A 10 8.36 -7.32 -19.43
C ASN A 10 7.60 -6.03 -19.85
N ASN A 11 8.40 -5.15 -20.48
CA ASN A 11 8.29 -4.66 -21.86
C ASN A 11 7.10 -3.78 -22.27
N GLU A 12 6.91 -2.64 -21.60
CA GLU A 12 6.75 -1.31 -22.23
C GLU A 12 7.24 -0.23 -21.25
N GLY A 13 8.18 0.63 -21.68
CA GLY A 13 8.57 1.92 -21.05
C GLY A 13 8.89 1.95 -19.54
N PHE A 14 10.19 1.89 -19.20
CA PHE A 14 10.83 2.34 -17.94
C PHE A 14 10.14 2.04 -16.59
N GLY A 15 10.64 1.03 -15.89
CA GLY A 15 10.42 0.88 -14.45
C GLY A 15 10.81 -0.50 -13.95
N ASN A 16 11.81 -0.57 -13.05
CA ASN A 16 12.04 -1.77 -12.26
C ASN A 16 10.90 -1.85 -11.22
N GLY A 17 9.83 -2.56 -11.54
CA GLY A 17 8.66 -2.73 -10.70
C GLY A 17 8.71 -4.01 -9.86
N VAL A 18 8.31 -3.92 -8.59
CA VAL A 18 8.07 -5.08 -7.72
C VAL A 18 6.61 -5.07 -7.29
N THR A 19 5.98 -6.24 -7.27
CA THR A 19 4.62 -6.40 -6.75
C THR A 19 4.60 -7.27 -5.49
N ALA A 20 3.72 -6.92 -4.55
CA ALA A 20 3.42 -7.73 -3.37
C ALA A 20 1.91 -7.93 -3.29
N THR A 21 1.46 -9.19 -3.27
CA THR A 21 0.03 -9.52 -3.23
C THR A 21 -0.40 -9.86 -1.79
N TRP A 22 -1.59 -9.41 -1.43
CA TRP A 22 -2.24 -9.68 -0.15
C TRP A 22 -3.70 -10.06 -0.38
N ILE A 23 -4.13 -11.12 0.29
CA ILE A 23 -5.49 -11.64 0.19
C ILE A 23 -6.13 -11.52 1.56
N ALA A 24 -7.24 -10.79 1.64
CA ALA A 24 -8.11 -10.76 2.80
C ALA A 24 -9.35 -11.60 2.55
N THR A 25 -9.51 -12.66 3.36
CA THR A 25 -10.75 -13.44 3.41
C THR A 25 -11.53 -13.10 4.68
N ASP A 26 -12.85 -13.23 4.58
CA ASP A 26 -13.82 -13.20 5.68
C ASP A 26 -13.70 -11.97 6.60
N MET A 27 -13.41 -10.80 6.04
CA MET A 27 -13.28 -9.57 6.83
C MET A 27 -14.66 -9.06 7.27
N LYS A 28 -14.84 -8.90 8.58
CA LYS A 28 -16.06 -8.33 9.17
C LYS A 28 -15.89 -6.85 9.45
N PRO A 29 -16.97 -6.05 9.42
CA PRO A 29 -16.89 -4.62 9.72
C PRO A 29 -16.16 -4.37 11.05
N GLY A 30 -15.13 -3.54 11.02
CA GLY A 30 -14.27 -3.25 12.17
C GLY A 30 -13.05 -4.15 12.33
N ASP A 31 -12.94 -5.26 11.59
CA ASP A 31 -11.75 -6.12 11.62
C ASP A 31 -10.52 -5.32 11.18
N GLU A 32 -9.48 -5.35 11.99
CA GLU A 32 -8.19 -4.77 11.68
C GLU A 32 -7.18 -5.88 11.37
N LYS A 33 -6.54 -5.79 10.21
CA LYS A 33 -5.44 -6.66 9.82
C LYS A 33 -4.23 -5.78 9.52
N THR A 34 -3.19 -5.96 10.34
CA THR A 34 -1.84 -5.60 9.90
C THR A 34 -1.45 -6.53 8.76
N PHE A 35 -0.87 -6.01 7.69
CA PHE A 35 -0.41 -6.84 6.57
C PHE A 35 0.39 -8.04 7.08
N GLY A 36 0.03 -9.25 6.64
CA GLY A 36 0.56 -10.55 7.11
C GLY A 36 2.05 -10.79 6.83
N LEU A 37 2.75 -9.75 6.37
CA LEU A 37 4.19 -9.61 6.32
C LEU A 37 4.44 -8.24 6.95
N GLU A 38 4.90 -8.21 8.21
CA GLU A 38 5.03 -6.98 9.02
C GLU A 38 5.93 -5.88 8.39
N GLU A 39 6.54 -6.18 7.24
CA GLU A 39 7.49 -5.37 6.50
C GLU A 39 7.64 -5.89 5.06
N VAL A 40 7.36 -5.06 4.05
CA VAL A 40 7.86 -5.27 2.69
C VAL A 40 9.27 -4.68 2.64
N ARG A 41 10.28 -5.54 2.46
CA ARG A 41 11.66 -5.10 2.31
C ARG A 41 11.94 -4.74 0.86
N LEU A 42 12.41 -3.52 0.66
CA LEU A 42 12.79 -3.02 -0.64
C LEU A 42 14.32 -2.98 -0.70
N ALA A 43 14.87 -3.51 -1.78
CA ALA A 43 16.28 -3.40 -2.11
C ALA A 43 16.39 -3.14 -3.61
N LYS A 44 17.39 -2.38 -4.02
CA LYS A 44 17.76 -2.21 -5.43
C LYS A 44 18.70 -3.34 -5.86
N GLU A 45 18.62 -3.74 -7.14
CA GLU A 45 19.53 -4.75 -7.70
C GLU A 45 20.96 -4.18 -7.86
N ILE A 46 21.96 -4.93 -7.40
CA ILE A 46 23.37 -4.53 -7.50
C ILE A 46 23.76 -4.40 -8.97
N GLY A 47 24.26 -3.23 -9.37
CA GLY A 47 24.65 -2.94 -10.75
C GLY A 47 23.52 -2.36 -11.62
N SER A 48 22.34 -2.13 -11.06
CA SER A 48 21.29 -1.36 -11.73
C SER A 48 21.54 0.14 -11.66
N ILE A 49 21.01 0.88 -12.64
CA ILE A 49 21.11 2.34 -12.76
C ILE A 49 20.51 3.02 -11.51
N GLU A 50 21.08 4.16 -11.10
CA GLU A 50 20.58 4.93 -9.96
C GLU A 50 19.15 5.44 -10.19
N ALA A 51 18.26 5.08 -9.27
CA ALA A 51 16.92 5.63 -9.20
C ALA A 51 16.97 6.98 -8.47
N ASP A 52 16.16 7.93 -8.90
CA ASP A 52 16.02 9.24 -8.23
C ASP A 52 14.90 9.22 -7.19
N HIS A 53 13.82 8.47 -7.45
CA HIS A 53 12.70 8.31 -6.52
C HIS A 53 12.00 6.93 -6.61
N THR A 54 11.16 6.68 -5.60
CA THR A 54 10.26 5.53 -5.51
C THR A 54 8.81 6.00 -5.66
N GLU A 55 8.01 5.26 -6.41
CA GLU A 55 6.56 5.37 -6.42
C GLU A 55 5.92 4.14 -5.78
N ILE A 56 4.80 4.35 -5.08
CA ILE A 56 4.01 3.27 -4.49
C ILE A 56 2.54 3.49 -4.83
N THR A 57 1.91 2.47 -5.40
CA THR A 57 0.47 2.44 -5.66
C THR A 57 -0.05 1.03 -5.43
N CYS A 58 -1.32 0.80 -5.72
CA CYS A 58 -1.92 -0.51 -5.65
C CYS A 58 -2.89 -0.75 -6.81
N ASN A 59 -3.20 -2.02 -7.01
CA ASN A 59 -4.36 -2.46 -7.74
C ASN A 59 -5.09 -3.50 -6.90
N TYR A 60 -6.37 -3.72 -7.17
CA TYR A 60 -7.16 -4.69 -6.42
C TYR A 60 -8.30 -5.24 -7.25
N ASN A 61 -8.73 -6.44 -6.87
CA ASN A 61 -9.93 -7.11 -7.35
C ASN A 61 -10.73 -7.63 -6.15
N VAL A 62 -12.01 -7.94 -6.39
CA VAL A 62 -12.85 -8.68 -5.44
C VAL A 62 -13.22 -10.01 -6.05
N ILE A 63 -13.19 -11.06 -5.24
CA ILE A 63 -13.63 -12.40 -5.62
C ILE A 63 -14.83 -12.75 -4.74
N GLU A 64 -15.98 -12.93 -5.38
CA GLU A 64 -17.22 -13.41 -4.75
C GLU A 64 -17.03 -14.78 -4.12
N GLU A 65 -17.69 -15.02 -2.99
CA GLU A 65 -17.76 -16.36 -2.45
C GLU A 65 -18.65 -17.30 -3.29
N SER A 66 -18.42 -18.60 -3.13
CA SER A 66 -19.27 -19.62 -3.76
C SER A 66 -19.41 -20.86 -2.87
N PRO A 67 -20.64 -21.26 -2.49
CA PRO A 67 -21.92 -20.57 -2.75
C PRO A 67 -22.03 -19.23 -2.01
N GLN A 68 -22.90 -18.33 -2.49
CA GLN A 68 -23.18 -17.05 -1.85
C GLN A 68 -23.55 -17.23 -0.36
N THR A 69 -22.96 -16.43 0.51
CA THR A 69 -23.28 -16.38 1.93
C THR A 69 -24.65 -15.72 2.10
N GLU A 70 -25.55 -16.28 2.92
CA GLU A 70 -26.90 -15.71 3.10
C GLU A 70 -26.93 -14.26 3.63
N SER A 71 -25.84 -13.84 4.29
CA SER A 71 -25.69 -12.49 4.82
C SER A 71 -25.09 -11.52 3.81
N ASP A 72 -24.54 -11.99 2.69
CA ASP A 72 -24.11 -11.13 1.61
C ASP A 72 -25.33 -10.57 0.87
N THR A 73 -25.35 -9.24 0.70
CA THR A 73 -26.43 -8.51 0.02
C THR A 73 -26.09 -8.08 -1.40
N ASP A 74 -24.84 -8.24 -1.88
CA ASP A 74 -24.43 -7.94 -3.26
C ASP A 74 -23.54 -9.07 -3.83
N PRO A 75 -24.12 -10.08 -4.54
CA PRO A 75 -23.37 -11.20 -5.12
C PRO A 75 -22.53 -10.85 -6.35
N ASN A 76 -22.28 -9.56 -6.59
CA ASN A 76 -21.55 -9.06 -7.75
C ASN A 76 -20.65 -7.86 -7.40
N THR A 77 -20.17 -7.76 -6.16
CA THR A 77 -19.13 -6.80 -5.76
C THR A 77 -17.91 -6.87 -6.66
N ASN A 78 -17.57 -8.04 -7.21
CA ASN A 78 -16.50 -8.24 -8.19
C ASN A 78 -16.66 -7.42 -9.49
N LEU A 79 -17.86 -6.99 -9.85
CA LEU A 79 -18.12 -6.12 -11.00
C LEU A 79 -17.80 -4.64 -10.71
N ASP A 80 -17.75 -4.26 -9.43
CA ASP A 80 -17.40 -2.92 -8.97
C ASP A 80 -16.51 -2.98 -7.71
N PRO A 81 -15.25 -3.45 -7.86
CA PRO A 81 -14.34 -3.67 -6.72
C PRO A 81 -13.98 -2.38 -5.98
N ASP A 82 -14.23 -1.21 -6.59
CA ASP A 82 -14.03 0.09 -5.95
C ASP A 82 -14.98 0.28 -4.75
N LYS A 83 -16.15 -0.37 -4.72
CA LYS A 83 -17.05 -0.35 -3.54
C LYS A 83 -16.36 -0.92 -2.31
N MET A 84 -15.81 -2.13 -2.42
CA MET A 84 -15.11 -2.76 -1.30
C MET A 84 -13.81 -2.02 -0.97
N ALA A 85 -13.09 -1.53 -1.98
CA ALA A 85 -11.84 -0.80 -1.78
C ALA A 85 -12.01 0.49 -0.96
N LYS A 86 -13.14 1.19 -1.09
CA LYS A 86 -13.49 2.36 -0.26
C LYS A 86 -13.71 2.02 1.20
N GLU A 87 -14.18 0.80 1.48
CA GLU A 87 -14.37 0.31 2.85
C GLU A 87 -13.09 -0.31 3.45
N MET A 88 -12.02 -0.46 2.67
CA MET A 88 -10.72 -0.96 3.13
C MET A 88 -9.79 0.20 3.51
N LEU A 89 -9.83 0.57 4.78
CA LEU A 89 -9.19 1.78 5.31
C LEU A 89 -7.72 1.56 5.62
N ILE A 90 -6.86 2.48 5.18
CA ILE A 90 -5.43 2.47 5.50
C ILE A 90 -5.24 3.19 6.83
N THR A 91 -5.02 2.43 7.90
CA THR A 91 -4.85 2.97 9.27
C THR A 91 -3.40 3.28 9.63
N ARG A 92 -2.46 2.71 8.87
CA ARG A 92 -1.02 2.98 8.98
C ARG A 92 -0.38 2.87 7.61
N CYS A 93 0.51 3.79 7.26
CA CYS A 93 1.31 3.71 6.05
C CYS A 93 2.69 4.32 6.32
N VAL A 94 3.73 3.50 6.33
CA VAL A 94 5.08 3.90 6.72
C VAL A 94 6.08 3.45 5.67
N TYR A 95 6.85 4.40 5.15
CA TYR A 95 8.03 4.17 4.32
C TYR A 95 9.27 4.53 5.15
N HIS A 96 10.12 3.54 5.44
CA HIS A 96 11.14 3.65 6.47
C HIS A 96 12.48 3.04 6.05
N ASP A 97 13.54 3.81 6.24
CA ASP A 97 14.95 3.40 6.16
C ASP A 97 15.72 3.88 7.42
N ILE A 98 16.72 4.77 7.28
CA ILE A 98 17.30 5.56 8.37
C ILE A 98 16.29 6.61 8.89
N VAL A 99 15.49 7.18 7.98
CA VAL A 99 14.41 8.11 8.31
C VAL A 99 13.07 7.42 8.09
N CYS A 100 12.00 8.03 8.58
CA CYS A 100 10.67 7.46 8.47
C CYS A 100 9.71 8.48 7.86
N ILE A 101 8.99 8.09 6.83
CA ILE A 101 7.94 8.89 6.23
C ILE A 101 6.61 8.25 6.59
N ASP A 102 5.75 9.03 7.23
CA ASP A 102 4.36 8.65 7.48
C ASP A 102 3.54 9.08 6.26
N CYS A 103 3.12 8.10 5.45
CA CYS A 103 2.47 8.38 4.19
C CYS A 103 1.00 8.81 4.33
N LEU A 104 0.45 8.84 5.55
CA LEU A 104 -0.88 9.43 5.81
C LEU A 104 -0.78 10.94 6.07
N THR A 105 0.38 11.42 6.51
CA THR A 105 0.61 12.85 6.80
C THR A 105 1.59 13.49 5.83
N GLY A 106 2.41 12.71 5.13
CA GLY A 106 3.52 13.17 4.30
C GLY A 106 4.70 13.69 5.11
N ILE A 107 4.72 13.50 6.44
CA ILE A 107 5.77 14.03 7.30
C ILE A 107 6.95 13.05 7.36
N LYS A 108 8.15 13.59 7.19
CA LYS A 108 9.42 12.89 7.38
C LYS A 108 9.92 13.08 8.81
N TRP A 109 10.33 11.99 9.43
CA TRP A 109 10.79 11.91 10.81
C TRP A 109 12.20 11.36 10.88
N SER A 110 12.96 11.78 11.89
CA SER A 110 14.34 11.32 12.11
C SER A 110 14.46 9.87 12.56
N GLY A 111 13.36 9.16 12.80
CA GLY A 111 13.41 7.78 13.23
C GLY A 111 12.05 7.08 13.25
N TYR A 112 12.07 5.85 13.75
CA TYR A 112 10.94 4.94 13.79
C TYR A 112 10.84 4.29 15.17
N ASN A 113 9.63 4.21 15.71
CA ASN A 113 9.37 3.49 16.94
C ASN A 113 8.93 2.06 16.61
N TYR A 114 9.81 1.09 16.86
CA TYR A 114 9.54 -0.33 16.58
C TYR A 114 8.45 -0.93 17.46
N THR A 115 8.18 -0.36 18.64
CA THR A 115 7.14 -0.85 19.56
C THR A 115 5.74 -0.47 19.08
N SER A 116 5.55 0.79 18.70
CA SER A 116 4.25 1.28 18.20
C SER A 116 4.11 1.14 16.67
N GLY A 117 5.21 0.88 15.98
CA GLY A 117 5.25 0.68 14.55
C GLY A 117 5.02 1.95 13.72
N VAL A 118 5.25 3.14 14.30
CA VAL A 118 5.03 4.45 13.65
C VAL A 118 6.31 5.28 13.59
N CYS A 119 6.32 6.29 12.72
CA CYS A 119 7.39 7.28 12.67
C CYS A 119 7.49 8.10 13.96
N ALA A 120 8.70 8.47 14.37
CA ALA A 120 8.96 9.18 15.63
C ALA A 120 10.23 10.03 15.58
N GLY A 121 10.37 10.95 16.53
CA GLY A 121 11.55 11.80 16.69
C GLY A 121 11.31 13.22 16.21
N THR A 122 12.30 13.81 15.53
CA THR A 122 12.22 15.19 15.02
C THR A 122 11.57 15.20 13.65
N ASN A 123 10.61 16.12 13.42
CA ASN A 123 10.07 16.40 12.10
C ASN A 123 11.16 17.05 11.23
N LEU A 124 11.48 16.43 10.10
CA LEU A 124 12.53 16.84 9.15
C LEU A 124 11.96 17.50 7.88
N GLY A 125 10.64 17.66 7.79
CA GLY A 125 9.94 18.22 6.63
C GLY A 125 8.68 17.46 6.28
N GLN A 126 7.93 17.99 5.32
CA GLN A 126 6.69 17.41 4.83
C GLN A 126 6.59 17.62 3.31
N SER A 127 6.01 16.66 2.60
CA SER A 127 5.66 16.78 1.19
C SER A 127 4.28 16.18 0.94
N ASN A 128 3.51 16.79 0.02
CA ASN A 128 2.24 16.22 -0.43
C ASN A 128 2.46 15.00 -1.33
N ASP A 129 3.56 14.93 -2.08
CA ASP A 129 3.88 13.76 -2.92
C ASP A 129 4.05 12.47 -2.08
N TRP A 130 4.42 12.64 -0.80
CA TRP A 130 4.58 11.54 0.14
C TRP A 130 3.30 11.17 0.87
N LYS A 131 2.17 11.79 0.54
CA LYS A 131 0.92 11.66 1.29
C LYS A 131 -0.17 11.08 0.39
N ILE A 132 -0.94 10.12 0.93
CA ILE A 132 -2.20 9.68 0.32
C ILE A 132 -3.28 10.70 0.69
N GLU A 133 -3.92 11.31 -0.31
CA GLU A 133 -5.06 12.19 -0.13
C GLU A 133 -6.38 11.45 -0.31
N ASP A 134 -7.40 11.90 0.42
CA ASP A 134 -8.78 11.51 0.19
C ASP A 134 -9.23 12.03 -1.20
N LYS A 135 -9.35 11.13 -2.18
CA LYS A 135 -9.72 11.47 -3.56
C LYS A 135 -11.21 11.38 -3.83
N ASN A 136 -11.94 10.63 -3.00
CA ASN A 136 -13.38 10.45 -3.18
C ASN A 136 -14.20 11.46 -2.33
N GLY A 137 -13.56 12.15 -1.39
CA GLY A 137 -14.16 13.17 -0.53
C GLY A 137 -14.97 12.63 0.65
N ASP A 138 -14.78 11.37 1.04
CA ASP A 138 -15.55 10.71 2.11
C ASP A 138 -14.95 10.90 3.52
N GLY A 139 -13.80 11.58 3.62
CA GLY A 139 -13.09 11.87 4.86
C GLY A 139 -12.26 10.71 5.40
N LYS A 140 -12.13 9.60 4.65
CA LYS A 140 -11.32 8.43 4.99
C LYS A 140 -10.16 8.32 3.99
N ILE A 141 -9.17 7.50 4.33
CA ILE A 141 -8.08 7.11 3.43
C ILE A 141 -8.18 5.60 3.22
N SER A 142 -8.39 5.18 1.98
CA SER A 142 -8.69 3.81 1.60
C SER A 142 -7.78 3.32 0.46
N PHE A 143 -7.93 2.06 0.05
CA PHE A 143 -7.22 1.56 -1.13
C PHE A 143 -7.72 2.18 -2.44
N TYR A 144 -8.98 2.63 -2.47
CA TYR A 144 -9.47 3.43 -3.59
C TYR A 144 -8.63 4.71 -3.74
N ASP A 145 -8.33 5.37 -2.64
CA ASP A 145 -7.53 6.60 -2.65
C ASP A 145 -6.10 6.34 -3.11
N LEU A 146 -5.42 5.32 -2.56
CA LEU A 146 -4.05 4.98 -2.96
C LEU A 146 -3.91 4.57 -4.44
N LYS A 147 -4.94 3.93 -5.02
CA LYS A 147 -4.96 3.61 -6.45
C LYS A 147 -5.07 4.87 -7.31
N ASN A 148 -5.81 5.88 -6.84
CA ASN A 148 -6.04 7.15 -7.56
C ASN A 148 -5.08 8.28 -7.15
N ASP A 149 -4.27 8.05 -6.12
CA ASP A 149 -3.26 8.95 -5.58
C ASP A 149 -2.02 8.14 -5.17
N LYS A 150 -1.23 7.78 -6.19
CA LYS A 150 0.04 7.10 -5.94
C LYS A 150 0.90 7.98 -5.03
N LEU A 151 1.63 7.34 -4.12
CA LEU A 151 2.75 7.98 -3.46
C LEU A 151 3.85 8.19 -4.50
N ASP A 152 4.40 9.39 -4.56
CA ASP A 152 5.37 9.81 -5.56
C ASP A 152 6.55 10.55 -4.89
N ASN A 153 7.66 10.70 -5.62
CA ASN A 153 8.86 11.38 -5.17
C ASN A 153 9.40 10.89 -3.80
N LEU A 154 9.10 9.65 -3.40
CA LEU A 154 9.65 9.08 -2.18
C LEU A 154 11.16 8.87 -2.37
N PRO A 155 11.98 8.99 -1.29
CA PRO A 155 13.42 8.75 -1.39
C PRO A 155 13.73 7.40 -2.03
N ALA A 156 14.58 7.40 -3.06
CA ALA A 156 14.96 6.18 -3.78
C ALA A 156 15.55 5.10 -2.85
N VAL A 157 15.15 3.86 -3.09
CA VAL A 157 15.68 2.68 -2.39
C VAL A 157 17.15 2.45 -2.75
N GLN A 158 18.02 2.34 -1.75
CA GLN A 158 19.46 2.14 -1.90
C GLN A 158 19.88 0.65 -1.84
N ASN A 159 21.13 0.35 -2.22
CA ASN A 159 21.68 -1.02 -2.31
C ASN A 159 21.99 -1.72 -0.96
N SER A 160 21.81 -1.08 0.21
CA SER A 160 22.12 -1.65 1.55
C SER A 160 21.53 -0.81 2.70
N PRO A 161 21.17 -1.35 3.90
CA PRO A 161 19.87 -1.91 4.27
C PRO A 161 19.09 -1.12 5.39
N PRO A 162 17.82 -1.47 5.71
CA PRO A 162 16.74 -1.91 4.82
C PRO A 162 15.69 -0.79 4.65
N PHE A 163 15.37 -0.47 3.40
CA PHE A 163 14.11 0.21 3.12
C PHE A 163 12.96 -0.76 3.40
N SER A 164 11.95 -0.25 4.06
CA SER A 164 10.81 -1.00 4.54
C SER A 164 9.54 -0.22 4.26
N PHE A 165 8.55 -0.93 3.75
CA PHE A 165 7.20 -0.40 3.66
C PHE A 165 6.28 -1.20 4.57
N LYS A 166 5.48 -0.50 5.37
CA LYS A 166 4.57 -1.09 6.35
C LYS A 166 3.22 -0.44 6.26
N MET A 167 2.19 -1.27 6.24
CA MET A 167 0.82 -0.79 6.17
C MET A 167 -0.08 -1.51 7.19
N GLY A 168 -1.07 -0.81 7.72
CA GLY A 168 -2.16 -1.34 8.53
C GLY A 168 -3.48 -1.07 7.84
N VAL A 169 -4.38 -2.05 7.86
CA VAL A 169 -5.67 -1.99 7.17
C VAL A 169 -6.77 -2.31 8.16
N LYS A 170 -7.86 -1.58 8.06
CA LYS A 170 -9.09 -1.87 8.79
C LYS A 170 -10.27 -1.94 7.83
N PHE A 171 -11.11 -2.95 7.98
CA PHE A 171 -12.42 -2.89 7.35
C PHE A 171 -13.27 -1.87 8.07
N SER A 172 -13.82 -0.93 7.32
CA SER A 172 -14.70 0.11 7.82
C SER A 172 -15.80 -0.48 8.70
N GLU A 173 -16.01 0.11 9.87
CA GLU A 173 -17.06 -0.31 10.82
C GLU A 173 -18.47 -0.06 10.26
N THR A 174 -18.56 0.83 9.27
CA THR A 174 -19.80 1.18 8.58
C THR A 174 -19.99 0.38 7.30
N ALA A 175 -19.08 -0.55 6.98
CA ALA A 175 -19.23 -1.41 5.83
C ALA A 175 -20.53 -2.20 5.97
N GLY A 176 -21.35 -2.15 4.92
CA GLY A 176 -22.61 -2.88 4.85
C GLY A 176 -22.39 -4.39 4.75
N ASN A 177 -23.51 -5.09 4.56
CA ASN A 177 -23.49 -6.54 4.37
C ASN A 177 -23.13 -6.96 2.93
N ASP A 178 -22.98 -6.01 2.01
CA ASP A 178 -22.66 -6.22 0.58
C ASP A 178 -21.31 -6.90 0.31
N PHE A 179 -20.53 -7.20 1.35
CA PHE A 179 -19.15 -7.70 1.24
C PHE A 179 -18.91 -8.97 2.06
N GLN A 180 -19.97 -9.62 2.53
CA GLN A 180 -19.87 -10.68 3.55
C GLN A 180 -19.49 -12.02 2.95
N GLY A 181 -18.21 -12.36 2.99
CA GLY A 181 -17.69 -13.61 2.41
C GLY A 181 -16.77 -13.33 1.23
N ASP A 182 -16.89 -12.14 0.65
CA ASP A 182 -16.00 -11.62 -0.37
C ASP A 182 -14.54 -11.65 0.05
N ILE A 183 -13.70 -11.84 -0.97
CA ILE A 183 -12.25 -11.82 -0.83
C ILE A 183 -11.72 -10.56 -1.52
N PHE A 184 -11.03 -9.72 -0.76
CA PHE A 184 -10.31 -8.57 -1.30
C PHE A 184 -8.88 -9.00 -1.68
N ASP A 185 -8.59 -9.04 -2.98
CA ASP A 185 -7.28 -9.37 -3.52
C ASP A 185 -6.53 -8.10 -3.92
N LEU A 186 -5.56 -7.71 -3.09
CA LEU A 186 -4.77 -6.50 -3.23
C LEU A 186 -3.40 -6.81 -3.79
N THR A 187 -2.97 -6.06 -4.79
CA THR A 187 -1.61 -6.05 -5.29
C THR A 187 -0.98 -4.67 -5.06
N MET A 188 -0.03 -4.59 -4.14
CA MET A 188 0.83 -3.42 -3.96
C MET A 188 1.88 -3.39 -5.06
N ILE A 189 2.15 -2.20 -5.61
CA ILE A 189 3.06 -1.98 -6.73
C ILE A 189 4.08 -0.93 -6.29
N PHE A 190 5.35 -1.30 -6.34
CA PHE A 190 6.49 -0.43 -6.05
C PHE A 190 7.27 -0.22 -7.34
N ARG A 191 7.57 1.03 -7.70
CA ARG A 191 8.36 1.36 -8.88
C ARG A 191 9.56 2.20 -8.48
N LEU A 192 10.73 1.83 -9.00
CA LEU A 192 11.91 2.69 -8.98
C LEU A 192 12.01 3.42 -10.32
N ASN A 193 11.92 4.73 -10.27
CA ASN A 193 12.02 5.60 -11.43
C ASN A 193 13.42 6.20 -11.52
N GLN A 194 13.79 6.59 -12.74
CA GLN A 194 15.01 7.33 -13.04
C GLN A 194 14.61 8.75 -13.45
N ASP A 195 15.51 9.70 -13.17
CA ASP A 195 15.36 11.06 -13.69
C ASP A 195 15.32 11.01 -15.22
N ALA A 196 14.37 11.72 -15.83
CA ALA A 196 14.18 11.76 -17.28
C ALA A 196 15.40 12.28 -18.07
N SER A 197 16.41 12.84 -17.38
CA SER A 197 17.67 13.32 -17.95
C SER A 197 18.80 12.28 -18.03
N GLN A 198 18.57 11.03 -17.63
CA GLN A 198 19.53 9.91 -17.78
C GLN A 198 19.24 9.00 -18.96
#